data_AF-A0AAD7R7G0-F1
#
_entry.id   AF-A0AAD7R7G0-F1
#
_cell.length_a   1.000
_cell.length_b   1.000
_cell.length_c   1.000
_cell.angle_alpha   90.00
_cell.angle_beta   90.00
_cell.angle_gamma   90.00
#
_symmetry.space_group_name_H-M   'P 1'
#
loop_
_entity.id
_entity.type
_entity.pdbx_description
1 polymer ?
#
loop_
_entity_poly.entity_id
_entity_poly.type
_entity_poly.pdbx_seq_one_letter_code
_entity_poly.pdbx_strand_id
1 'polypeptide(L)'
;MSASDACSLLFITDSLYGHRFLCNTGAQVSVLPVLPIDIRTRSCSPLLEAANGSMIEIYGKWHTALCFHSSPGILSWTLENLKEMPPERWAPPRPHVD
;
A
#
# COMPACT_ATOMS: atom_id res chain seq x y z
N MET A 1 27.50 19.16 5.13
CA MET A 1 26.61 19.55 4.01
C MET A 1 25.45 18.59 4.04
N SER A 2 24.25 19.04 4.41
CA SER A 2 23.05 18.18 4.46
C SER A 2 22.41 18.19 3.07
N ALA A 3 22.47 17.05 2.38
CA ALA A 3 21.71 16.84 1.15
C ALA A 3 20.29 16.43 1.55
N SER A 4 19.42 17.41 1.79
CA SER A 4 17.99 17.20 1.61
C SER A 4 17.71 17.21 0.11
N ASP A 5 18.19 16.17 -0.59
CA ASP A 5 17.79 15.91 -1.96
C ASP A 5 16.28 15.67 -1.94
N ALA A 6 15.54 16.48 -2.69
CA ALA A 6 14.10 16.34 -2.82
C ALA A 6 13.80 14.94 -3.38
N CYS A 7 13.45 14.00 -2.51
CA CYS A 7 13.11 12.64 -2.88
C CYS A 7 11.77 12.69 -3.65
N SER A 8 11.86 12.68 -4.98
CA SER A 8 10.67 12.61 -5.83
C SER A 8 10.01 11.24 -5.64
N LEU A 9 8.74 11.24 -5.21
CA LEU A 9 7.96 10.01 -5.13
C LEU A 9 7.82 9.39 -6.53
N LEU A 10 8.14 8.10 -6.64
CA LEU A 10 7.96 7.34 -7.86
C LEU A 10 6.55 6.77 -7.90
N PHE A 11 5.74 7.24 -8.85
CA PHE A 11 4.40 6.72 -9.10
C PHE A 11 4.34 5.96 -10.43
N ILE A 12 3.62 4.84 -10.45
CA ILE A 12 3.26 4.13 -11.68
C ILE A 12 1.74 4.14 -11.81
N THR A 13 1.26 4.38 -13.02
CA THR A 13 -0.17 4.36 -13.33
C THR A 13 -0.51 3.15 -14.17
N ASP A 14 -1.46 2.35 -13.67
CA ASP A 14 -2.10 1.28 -14.42
C ASP A 14 -2.96 1.89 -15.55
N SER A 15 -2.83 1.36 -16.76
CA SER A 15 -3.53 1.83 -17.95
C SER A 15 -4.92 1.21 -18.13
N LEU A 16 -5.27 0.15 -17.38
CA LEU A 16 -6.60 -0.49 -17.45
C LEU A 16 -7.66 0.33 -16.71
N TYR A 17 -7.37 0.72 -15.47
CA TYR A 17 -8.30 1.36 -14.54
C TYR A 17 -7.84 2.77 -14.13
N GLY A 18 -6.62 3.19 -14.50
CA GLY A 18 -6.09 4.51 -14.17
C GLY A 18 -5.60 4.64 -12.73
N HIS A 19 -5.49 3.53 -11.99
CA HIS A 19 -4.99 3.56 -10.62
C HIS A 19 -3.53 4.01 -10.58
N ARG A 20 -3.21 4.93 -9.65
CA ARG A 20 -1.86 5.42 -9.42
C ARG A 20 -1.31 4.80 -8.15
N PHE A 21 -0.20 4.09 -8.28
CA PHE A 21 0.47 3.38 -7.20
C PHE A 21 1.78 4.07 -6.84
N LEU A 22 2.07 4.17 -5.54
CA LEU A 22 3.38 4.57 -5.05
C LEU A 22 4.32 3.36 -5.09
N CYS A 23 5.46 3.49 -5.78
CA CYS A 23 6.50 2.47 -5.74
C CYS A 23 7.26 2.56 -4.41
N ASN A 24 7.10 1.53 -3.59
CA ASN A 24 7.83 1.39 -2.35
C ASN A 24 8.63 0.08 -2.36
N THR A 25 9.93 0.15 -2.67
CA THR A 25 10.82 -1.02 -2.67
C THR A 25 11.10 -1.54 -1.25
N GLY A 26 10.78 -0.77 -0.21
CA GLY A 26 10.87 -1.20 1.18
C GLY A 26 9.65 -1.98 1.68
N ALA A 27 8.59 -2.11 0.89
CA ALA A 27 7.41 -2.88 1.24
C ALA A 27 7.55 -4.34 0.79
N GLN A 28 7.17 -5.28 1.67
CA GLN A 28 7.16 -6.71 1.33
C GLN A 28 5.97 -7.11 0.45
N VAL A 29 4.89 -6.35 0.51
CA VAL A 29 3.64 -6.61 -0.22
C VAL A 29 3.10 -5.34 -0.84
N SER A 30 2.32 -5.50 -1.91
CA SER A 30 1.55 -4.42 -2.50
C SER A 30 0.21 -4.27 -1.79
N VAL A 31 -0.20 -3.04 -1.50
CA VAL A 31 -1.41 -2.74 -0.72
C VAL A 31 -2.32 -1.79 -1.47
N LEU A 32 -3.62 -1.87 -1.19
CA LEU A 32 -4.63 -0.94 -1.68
C LEU A 32 -5.54 -0.46 -0.54
N PRO A 33 -6.11 0.75 -0.65
CA PRO A 33 -7.18 1.17 0.22
C PRO A 33 -8.42 0.30 -0.01
N VAL A 34 -9.16 0.03 1.07
CA VAL A 34 -10.40 -0.72 0.98
C VAL A 34 -11.45 0.03 0.17
N LEU A 35 -12.09 -0.67 -0.76
CA LEU A 35 -13.33 -0.20 -1.36
C LEU A 35 -14.52 -0.71 -0.54
N PRO A 36 -15.64 0.03 -0.47
CA PRO A 36 -16.82 -0.41 0.26
C PRO A 36 -17.35 -1.80 -0.11
N ILE A 37 -17.08 -2.25 -1.35
CA ILE A 37 -17.46 -3.56 -1.85
C ILE A 37 -16.65 -4.71 -1.20
N ASP A 38 -15.41 -4.45 -0.80
CA ASP A 38 -14.49 -5.47 -0.26
C ASP A 38 -14.79 -5.84 1.19
N ILE A 39 -15.47 -4.95 1.91
CA ILE A 39 -15.85 -5.13 3.32
C ILE A 39 -16.76 -6.36 3.49
N ARG A 40 -17.46 -6.77 2.43
CA ARG A 40 -18.44 -7.89 2.45
C ARG A 40 -17.78 -9.27 2.43
N THR A 41 -16.54 -9.38 1.99
CA THR A 41 -15.80 -10.65 1.92
C THR A 41 -14.80 -10.75 3.06
N ARG A 42 -15.28 -10.92 4.29
CA ARG A 42 -14.40 -11.23 5.44
C ARG A 42 -13.74 -12.59 5.22
N SER A 43 -12.44 -12.62 4.99
CA SER A 43 -11.62 -13.81 5.26
C SER A 43 -10.80 -13.58 6.53
N CYS A 44 -10.46 -14.68 7.23
CA CYS A 44 -9.58 -14.66 8.39
C CYS A 44 -8.24 -14.05 7.92
N SER A 45 -7.94 -12.84 8.38
CA SER A 45 -6.93 -12.01 7.73
C SER A 45 -5.57 -12.13 8.41
N PRO A 46 -4.49 -12.36 7.65
CA PRO A 46 -3.13 -12.23 8.16
C PRO A 46 -2.89 -10.80 8.70
N LEU A 47 -2.13 -10.67 9.78
CA LEU A 47 -1.66 -9.35 10.21
C LEU A 47 -0.42 -8.99 9.39
N LEU A 48 -0.41 -7.79 8.81
CA LEU A 48 0.81 -7.20 8.26
C LEU A 48 1.49 -6.38 9.35
N GLU A 49 2.81 -6.28 9.32
CA GLU A 49 3.56 -5.40 10.21
C GLU A 49 3.92 -4.11 9.45
N ALA A 50 3.55 -2.97 10.00
CA ALA A 50 3.95 -1.66 9.49
C ALA A 50 5.43 -1.41 9.77
N ALA A 51 6.03 -0.43 9.09
CA ALA A 51 7.43 -0.04 9.30
C ALA A 51 7.74 0.42 10.75
N ASN A 52 6.72 0.82 11.52
CA ASN A 52 6.85 1.19 12.92
C ASN A 52 6.61 0.02 13.89
N GLY A 53 6.52 -1.22 13.40
CA GLY A 53 6.25 -2.42 14.18
C GLY A 53 4.78 -2.60 14.59
N SER A 54 3.89 -1.67 14.23
CA SER A 54 2.47 -1.81 14.52
C SER A 54 1.80 -2.80 13.57
N MET A 55 0.84 -3.56 14.09
CA MET A 55 0.10 -4.51 13.26
C MET A 55 -1.02 -3.82 12.48
N ILE A 56 -1.10 -4.14 11.19
CA ILE A 56 -2.15 -3.74 10.26
C ILE A 56 -3.05 -4.94 10.01
N GLU A 57 -4.32 -4.79 10.40
CA GLU A 57 -5.37 -5.70 9.98
C GLU A 57 -5.69 -5.48 8.50
N ILE A 58 -5.85 -6.57 7.76
CA ILE A 58 -6.32 -6.52 6.37
C ILE A 58 -7.74 -7.09 6.29
N TYR A 59 -8.46 -6.77 5.23
CA TYR A 59 -9.76 -7.37 4.90
C TYR A 59 -9.60 -8.67 4.12
N GLY A 60 -8.49 -8.79 3.38
CA GLY A 60 -8.14 -9.96 2.58
C GLY A 60 -7.29 -9.59 1.38
N LYS A 61 -7.26 -10.49 0.40
CA LYS A 61 -6.50 -10.36 -0.83
C LYS A 61 -7.43 -10.03 -2.00
N TRP A 62 -7.01 -9.09 -2.84
CA TRP A 62 -7.64 -8.83 -4.12
C TRP A 62 -6.73 -9.29 -5.26
N HIS A 63 -7.27 -10.12 -6.14
CA HIS A 63 -6.61 -10.51 -7.38
C HIS A 63 -7.10 -9.62 -8.51
N THR A 64 -6.19 -8.88 -9.14
CA THR A 64 -6.54 -7.96 -10.23
C THR A 64 -5.54 -8.00 -11.37
N ALA A 65 -5.99 -7.59 -12.54
CA ALA A 65 -5.18 -7.37 -13.72
C ALA A 65 -4.61 -5.94 -13.67
N LEU A 66 -3.31 -5.80 -13.87
CA LEU A 66 -2.62 -4.52 -14.01
C LEU A 66 -1.91 -4.47 -15.36
N CYS A 67 -1.99 -3.34 -16.06
CA CYS A 67 -1.21 -3.07 -17.26
C CYS A 67 -0.43 -1.78 -17.02
N PHE A 68 0.88 -1.82 -17.18
CA PHE A 68 1.72 -0.64 -17.05
C PHE A 68 2.26 -0.26 -18.41
N HIS A 69 2.27 1.04 -18.72
CA HIS A 69 2.70 1.55 -20.04
C HIS A 69 4.11 1.10 -20.45
N SER A 70 4.96 0.73 -19.50
CA SER A 70 6.33 0.25 -19.71
C SER A 70 6.44 -1.26 -19.98
N SER A 71 5.34 -2.03 -19.88
CA SER A 71 5.33 -3.48 -20.05
C SER A 71 4.29 -3.89 -21.10
N PRO A 72 4.67 -4.56 -22.20
CA PRO A 72 3.71 -5.10 -23.15
C PRO A 72 3.00 -6.31 -22.53
N GLY A 73 1.86 -6.08 -21.87
CA GLY A 73 1.00 -7.16 -21.38
C GLY A 73 0.22 -6.83 -20.10
N ILE A 74 -0.76 -7.69 -19.81
CA ILE A 74 -1.52 -7.66 -18.55
C ILE A 74 -0.83 -8.58 -17.55
N LEU A 75 -0.55 -8.05 -16.36
CA LEU A 75 0.00 -8.77 -15.22
C LEU A 75 -1.12 -9.11 -14.25
N SER A 76 -1.18 -10.36 -13.80
CA SER A 76 -2.03 -10.74 -12.66
C SER A 76 -1.31 -10.41 -11.36
N TRP A 77 -1.93 -9.61 -10.50
CA TRP A 77 -1.36 -9.16 -9.24
C TRP A 77 -2.23 -9.53 -8.05
N THR A 78 -1.61 -9.74 -6.90
CA THR A 78 -2.30 -9.92 -5.61
C THR A 78 -2.00 -8.73 -4.73
N LEU A 79 -3.06 -8.08 -4.24
CA LEU A 79 -3.00 -6.87 -3.43
C LEU A 79 -3.64 -7.15 -2.07
N GLU A 80 -2.98 -6.71 -1.00
CA GLU A 80 -3.56 -6.80 0.34
C GLU A 80 -4.46 -5.59 0.59
N ASN A 81 -5.65 -5.84 1.12
CA ASN A 81 -6.66 -4.82 1.30
C ASN A 81 -6.63 -4.30 2.74
N LEU A 82 -6.14 -3.08 2.95
CA LEU A 82 -5.91 -2.59 4.32
C LEU A 82 -7.23 -2.23 5.00
N LYS A 83 -7.40 -2.70 6.24
CA LYS A 83 -8.42 -2.12 7.13
C LYS A 83 -7.96 -0.72 7.48
N GLU A 84 -8.88 0.24 7.35
CA GLU A 84 -8.62 1.65 7.59
C GLU A 84 -7.81 1.84 8.88
N MET A 85 -6.60 2.39 8.74
CA MET A 85 -5.77 2.73 9.89
C MET A 85 -6.09 4.17 10.30
N PRO A 86 -6.40 4.44 11.59
CA PRO A 86 -6.55 5.80 12.06
C PRO A 86 -5.26 6.59 11.79
N PRO A 87 -5.36 7.86 11.38
CA PRO A 87 -4.22 8.67 10.92
C PRO A 87 -3.07 8.74 11.95
N GLU A 88 -3.37 8.58 13.23
CA GLU A 88 -2.38 8.58 14.32
C GLU A 88 -1.37 7.42 14.24
N ARG A 89 -1.69 6.32 13.56
CA ARG A 89 -0.78 5.16 13.40
C ARG A 89 0.19 5.29 12.23
N TRP A 90 -0.02 6.26 11.33
CA TRP A 90 0.86 6.53 10.20
C TRP A 90 2.04 7.43 10.56
N ALA A 91 1.90 8.25 11.61
CA ALA A 91 2.94 9.16 12.04
C ALA A 91 4.03 8.40 12.81
N PRO A 92 5.32 8.70 12.59
CA PRO A 92 6.36 8.25 13.50
C PRO A 92 6.02 8.73 14.93
N PRO A 93 6.36 7.94 15.97
CA PRO A 93 6.15 8.37 17.34
C PRO A 93 6.79 9.74 17.55
N ARG A 94 6.03 10.66 18.18
CA ARG A 94 6.59 11.98 18.52
C ARG A 94 7.84 11.75 19.36
N PRO A 95 8.98 12.39 19.04
CA PRO A 95 10.15 12.27 19.87
C PRO A 95 9.79 12.74 21.28
N HIS A 96 10.17 11.95 22.28
CA HIS A 96 10.15 12.40 23.67
C HIS A 96 11.10 13.61 23.76
N VAL A 97 10.53 14.77 24.09
CA VAL A 97 11.30 15.95 24.48
C VAL A 97 11.38 15.90 26.00
N ASP A 98 12.56 15.58 26.52
CA ASP A 98 12.92 15.80 27.93
C ASP A 98 13.24 17.29 28.15
#